data_AF-A0A971H5E6-F1
#
_entry.id   AF-A0A971H5E6-F1
#
_cell.length_a   1.000
_cell.length_b   1.000
_cell.length_c   1.000
_cell.angle_alpha   90.00
_cell.angle_beta   90.00
_cell.angle_gamma   90.00
#
_symmetry.space_group_name_H-M   'P 1'
#
loop_
_entity.id
_entity.type
_entity.pdbx_description
1 polymer ?
#
loop_
_entity_poly.entity_id
_entity_poly.type
_entity_poly.pdbx_seq_one_letter_code
_entity_poly.pdbx_strand_id
1 'polypeptide(L)'
;MNNMNKKILKSILFCMVMLFCAMPLQASAKTVLVLADSGWDSQRLHVAMAQLIIENAYDGYKIKKSTASTPMNWQALLAGD
;
A
#
# COMPACT_ATOMS: atom_id res chain seq x y z
N MET A 1 27.72 39.78 -1.28
CA MET A 1 27.88 38.35 -1.65
C MET A 1 28.35 38.26 -3.09
N ASN A 2 29.59 37.81 -3.29
CA ASN A 2 30.31 37.89 -4.58
C ASN A 2 29.73 36.87 -5.57
N ASN A 3 29.87 37.11 -6.89
CA ASN A 3 29.31 36.22 -7.91
C ASN A 3 29.80 34.76 -7.82
N MET A 4 31.02 34.54 -7.29
CA MET A 4 31.57 33.21 -7.01
C MET A 4 30.80 32.46 -5.91
N ASN A 5 30.44 33.15 -4.82
CA ASN A 5 29.71 32.56 -3.70
C ASN A 5 28.27 32.15 -4.09
N LYS A 6 27.67 32.87 -5.04
CA LYS A 6 26.35 32.52 -5.61
C LYS A 6 26.41 31.25 -6.46
N LYS A 7 27.50 31.00 -7.20
CA LYS A 7 27.69 29.78 -8.02
C LYS A 7 27.90 28.56 -7.12
N ILE A 8 28.71 28.70 -6.08
CA ILE A 8 28.96 27.64 -5.09
C ILE A 8 27.66 27.29 -4.35
N LEU A 9 26.89 28.29 -3.91
CA LEU A 9 25.61 28.08 -3.25
C LEU A 9 24.60 27.32 -4.14
N LYS A 10 24.53 27.67 -5.43
CA LYS A 10 23.68 26.94 -6.41
C LYS A 10 24.15 25.51 -6.62
N SER A 11 25.45 25.25 -6.64
CA SER A 11 26.01 23.89 -6.75
C SER A 11 25.69 23.03 -5.53
N ILE A 12 25.77 23.60 -4.32
CA ILE A 12 25.42 22.90 -3.08
C ILE A 12 23.92 22.57 -3.06
N LEU A 13 23.06 23.52 -3.45
CA LEU A 13 21.62 23.31 -3.54
C LEU A 13 21.28 22.20 -4.55
N PHE A 14 21.96 22.17 -5.70
CA PHE A 14 21.79 21.12 -6.71
C PHE A 14 22.21 19.73 -6.21
N CYS A 15 23.35 19.63 -5.53
CA CYS A 15 23.78 18.37 -4.91
C CYS A 15 22.80 17.88 -3.82
N MET A 16 22.22 18.80 -3.05
CA MET A 16 21.28 18.47 -1.99
C MET A 16 19.94 17.92 -2.52
N VAL A 17 19.48 18.41 -3.68
CA VAL A 17 18.30 17.86 -4.39
C VAL A 17 18.58 16.46 -4.94
N MET A 18 19.78 16.23 -5.49
CA MET A 18 20.18 14.91 -6.00
C MET A 18 20.29 13.86 -4.88
N LEU A 19 20.76 14.25 -3.69
CA LEU A 19 20.81 13.39 -2.50
C LEU A 19 19.41 12.97 -1.99
N PHE A 20 18.41 13.85 -2.12
CA PHE A 20 17.03 13.52 -1.75
C PHE A 20 16.36 12.54 -2.72
N CYS A 21 16.70 12.59 -4.02
CA CYS A 21 16.21 11.61 -5.00
C CYS A 21 16.87 10.23 -4.87
N ALA A 22 18.03 10.14 -4.23
CA ALA A 22 18.80 8.90 -4.11
C ALA A 22 18.42 8.05 -2.89
N MET A 23 17.49 8.50 -2.04
CA MET A 23 17.00 7.68 -0.93
C MET A 23 16.18 6.51 -1.50
N PRO A 24 16.59 5.24 -1.29
CA PRO A 24 15.74 4.12 -1.64
C PRO A 24 14.49 4.22 -0.74
N LEU A 25 13.33 4.38 -1.37
CA LEU A 25 12.06 4.29 -0.66
C LEU A 25 11.99 2.86 -0.09
N GLN A 26 12.28 2.71 1.20
CA GLN A 26 12.26 1.41 1.86
C GLN A 26 10.82 0.91 1.83
N ALA A 27 10.55 -0.01 0.91
CA ALA A 27 9.22 -0.58 0.74
C ALA A 27 8.83 -1.32 2.02
N SER A 28 7.93 -0.73 2.80
CA SER A 28 7.33 -1.39 3.96
C SER A 28 6.68 -2.69 3.50
N ALA A 29 6.82 -3.75 4.30
CA ALA A 29 6.12 -5.00 4.04
C ALA A 29 4.62 -4.72 3.94
N LYS A 30 3.97 -5.20 2.86
CA LYS A 30 2.55 -4.97 2.64
C LYS A 30 1.73 -5.81 3.63
N THR A 31 0.79 -5.18 4.32
CA THR A 31 -0.21 -5.85 5.16
C THR A 31 -1.14 -6.69 4.30
N VAL A 32 -1.39 -7.94 4.69
CA VAL A 32 -2.28 -8.82 3.95
C VAL A 32 -3.70 -8.70 4.50
N LEU A 33 -4.66 -8.39 3.64
CA LEU A 33 -6.09 -8.39 3.94
C LEU A 33 -6.72 -9.66 3.37
N VAL A 34 -7.37 -10.46 4.21
CA VAL A 34 -8.09 -11.67 3.80
C VAL A 34 -9.58 -11.37 3.74
N LEU A 35 -10.15 -11.40 2.53
CA LEU A 35 -11.56 -11.14 2.31
C LEU A 35 -12.34 -12.46 2.31
N ALA A 36 -13.33 -12.58 3.20
CA ALA A 36 -14.22 -13.72 3.22
C ALA A 36 -15.16 -13.70 2.02
N ASP A 37 -15.17 -14.79 1.24
CA ASP A 37 -16.09 -15.06 0.12
C ASP A 37 -16.73 -16.43 0.37
N SER A 38 -17.97 -16.43 0.88
CA SER A 38 -18.73 -17.66 1.14
C SER A 38 -19.57 -18.09 -0.06
N GLY A 39 -19.34 -17.51 -1.23
CA GLY A 39 -19.97 -17.90 -2.51
C GLY A 39 -21.30 -17.23 -2.83
N TRP A 40 -21.78 -16.29 -2.00
CA TRP A 40 -23.02 -15.55 -2.27
C TRP A 40 -22.73 -14.43 -3.26
N ASP A 41 -23.58 -14.24 -4.28
CA ASP A 41 -23.32 -13.23 -5.32
C ASP A 41 -23.27 -11.80 -4.76
N SER A 42 -24.12 -11.49 -3.77
CA SER A 42 -24.08 -10.22 -3.07
C SER A 42 -22.73 -10.01 -2.36
N GLN A 43 -22.20 -11.05 -1.72
CA GLN A 43 -20.89 -11.00 -1.06
C GLN A 43 -19.76 -10.83 -2.08
N ARG A 44 -19.81 -11.55 -3.20
CA ARG A 44 -18.82 -11.41 -4.28
C ARG A 44 -18.76 -10.00 -4.84
N LEU A 45 -19.91 -9.36 -5.00
CA LEU A 45 -19.97 -7.95 -5.40
C LEU A 45 -19.25 -7.05 -4.39
N HIS A 46 -19.53 -7.21 -3.10
CA HIS A 46 -18.88 -6.40 -2.05
C HIS A 46 -17.37 -6.65 -1.99
N VAL A 47 -16.94 -7.91 -2.11
CA VAL A 47 -15.52 -8.29 -2.18
C VAL A 47 -14.85 -7.63 -3.39
N ALA A 48 -15.47 -7.69 -4.58
CA ALA A 48 -14.91 -7.06 -5.78
C ALA A 48 -14.81 -5.53 -5.64
N MET A 49 -15.81 -4.88 -5.05
CA MET A 49 -15.75 -3.43 -4.76
C MET A 49 -14.63 -3.09 -3.79
N ALA A 50 -14.48 -3.86 -2.69
CA ALA A 50 -13.41 -3.66 -1.73
C ALA A 50 -12.03 -3.83 -2.39
N GLN A 51 -11.87 -4.86 -3.24
CA GLN A 51 -10.64 -5.06 -4.02
C GLN A 51 -10.30 -3.87 -4.89
N LEU A 52 -11.27 -3.39 -5.68
CA LEU A 52 -11.09 -2.25 -6.56
C LEU A 52 -10.65 -1.00 -5.78
N ILE A 53 -11.28 -0.72 -4.63
CA ILE A 53 -10.93 0.43 -3.79
C ILE A 53 -9.53 0.27 -3.22
N ILE A 54 -9.21 -0.86 -2.60
CA ILE A 54 -7.91 -1.09 -1.95
C ILE A 54 -6.78 -0.99 -2.98
N GLU A 55 -6.94 -1.60 -4.15
CA GLU A 55 -5.89 -1.62 -5.19
C GLU A 55 -5.62 -0.24 -5.82
N ASN A 56 -6.62 0.65 -5.85
CA ASN A 56 -6.50 1.94 -6.53
C ASN A 56 -6.36 3.15 -5.58
N ALA A 57 -6.84 3.04 -4.34
CA ALA A 57 -6.86 4.15 -3.39
C ALA A 57 -5.86 3.99 -2.24
N TYR A 58 -5.30 2.79 -2.03
CA TYR A 58 -4.43 2.52 -0.89
C TYR A 58 -3.15 1.77 -1.28
N ASP A 59 -2.01 2.29 -0.83
CA ASP A 59 -0.75 1.56 -0.86
C ASP A 59 -0.57 0.70 0.40
N GLY A 60 0.40 -0.21 0.34
CA GLY A 60 0.79 -0.99 1.53
C GLY A 60 -0.08 -2.19 1.84
N TYR A 61 -1.07 -2.54 1.01
CA TYR A 61 -1.90 -3.73 1.20
C TYR A 61 -1.74 -4.77 0.08
N LYS A 62 -1.90 -6.05 0.45
CA LYS A 62 -2.07 -7.18 -0.47
C LYS A 62 -3.38 -7.88 -0.13
N ILE A 63 -4.13 -8.28 -1.14
CA ILE A 63 -5.44 -8.92 -0.92
C ILE A 63 -5.33 -10.43 -1.14
N LYS A 64 -5.98 -11.19 -0.25
CA LYS A 64 -6.28 -12.62 -0.41
C LYS A 64 -7.78 -12.83 -0.24
N LYS A 65 -8.30 -13.96 -0.71
CA LYS A 65 -9.68 -14.38 -0.49
C LYS A 65 -9.72 -15.71 0.26
N SER A 66 -10.64 -15.84 1.19
CA SER A 66 -11.01 -17.12 1.79
C SER A 66 -12.32 -17.60 1.18
N THR A 67 -12.30 -18.76 0.51
CA THR A 67 -13.49 -19.37 -0.09
C THR A 67 -14.17 -20.39 0.84
N ALA A 68 -13.89 -20.31 2.14
CA ALA A 68 -14.48 -21.21 3.13
C ALA A 68 -15.99 -20.96 3.31
N SER A 69 -16.66 -21.90 3.98
CA SER A 69 -18.08 -21.73 4.34
C SER A 69 -18.29 -20.54 5.28
N THR A 70 -19.50 -19.98 5.32
CA THR A 70 -19.84 -18.86 6.21
C THR A 70 -19.46 -19.12 7.68
N PRO A 71 -19.75 -20.29 8.29
CA PRO A 71 -19.34 -20.56 9.67
C PRO A 71 -17.82 -20.61 9.83
N MET A 72 -17.09 -21.16 8.86
CA MET A 72 -15.61 -21.22 8.92
C MET A 72 -14.99 -19.83 8.79
N ASN A 73 -15.46 -19.01 7.85
CA ASN A 73 -15.03 -17.62 7.74
C ASN A 73 -15.34 -16.82 9.00
N TRP A 74 -16.47 -17.06 9.64
CA TRP A 74 -16.80 -16.42 10.92
C TRP A 74 -15.80 -16.78 12.02
N GLN A 75 -15.46 -18.06 12.16
CA GLN A 75 -14.47 -18.50 13.14
C GLN A 75 -13.07 -17.92 12.83
N ALA A 76 -12.68 -17.87 11.56
CA ALA A 76 -11.43 -17.25 11.12
C ALA A 76 -11.35 -15.76 11.51
N LEU A 77 -12.44 -15.00 11.30
CA LEU A 77 -12.52 -13.60 11.71
C LEU A 77 -12.38 -13.41 13.22
N LEU A 78 -12.99 -14.29 14.03
CA LEU A 78 -12.84 -14.25 15.48
C LEU A 78 -11.41 -14.60 15.94
N ALA A 79 -10.72 -15.48 15.20
CA ALA A 79 -9.33 -15.85 15.45
C ALA A 79 -8.33 -14.79 14.97
N GLY A 80 -8.74 -13.86 14.11
CA GLY A 80 -7.88 -12.84 13.51
C GLY A 80 -7.11 -13.32 12.27
N ASP A 81 -7.61 -14.35 11.60
CA ASP A 81 -7.02 -14.95 10.39
C ASP A 81 -7.35 -14.19 9.08
#